data_AF-A0A841GXT1-F1
#
_entry.id   AF-A0A841GXT1-F1
#
_cell.length_a   1.000
_cell.length_b   1.000
_cell.length_c   1.000
_cell.angle_alpha   90.00
_cell.angle_beta   90.00
_cell.angle_gamma   90.00
#
_symmetry.space_group_name_H-M   'P 1'
#
loop_
_entity.id
_entity.type
_entity.pdbx_description
1 polymer ?
#
loop_
_entity_poly.entity_id
_entity_poly.type
_entity_poly.pdbx_seq_one_letter_code
_entity_poly.pdbx_strand_id
1 'polypeptide(L)'
;MTDAQGVPPIVPGPTPPGSQKKGCLKAAGIGCGALVLIGILFVVGVMIFFNRNKEGMTRGGEEGAQFGSTTDEAGCVAEARKRAAGVSGIKEGMILGTFTRVCLEYSQSTPGFCTGVPAPTSIGETKVWHNKVCANDATCPGVMSVVQPYCAAGAPKRLQRTGAPPAATGPQSPVPDSGTF
;
A
#
# COMPACT_ATOMS: atom_id res chain seq x y z
N MET A 1 57.76 -14.84 -11.19
CA MET A 1 58.17 -13.49 -10.78
C MET A 1 57.09 -12.99 -9.85
N THR A 2 57.38 -13.10 -8.57
CA THR A 2 56.49 -13.03 -7.41
C THR A 2 56.80 -11.73 -6.69
N ASP A 3 55.93 -10.73 -6.82
CA ASP A 3 56.01 -9.51 -6.01
C ASP A 3 54.96 -9.58 -4.90
N ALA A 4 55.46 -9.90 -3.70
CA ALA A 4 54.74 -9.82 -2.45
C ALA A 4 54.59 -8.34 -2.07
N GLN A 5 53.41 -7.77 -2.28
CA GLN A 5 53.07 -6.45 -1.76
C GLN A 5 52.80 -6.54 -0.26
N GLY A 6 53.68 -5.90 0.51
CA GLY A 6 53.66 -5.85 1.96
C GLY A 6 52.42 -5.17 2.51
N VAL A 7 51.80 -5.82 3.50
CA VAL A 7 50.73 -5.26 4.32
C VAL A 7 51.35 -4.23 5.28
N PRO A 8 50.90 -2.97 5.30
CA PRO A 8 51.40 -1.98 6.25
C PRO A 8 50.93 -2.29 7.69
N PRO A 9 51.70 -1.92 8.72
CA PRO A 9 51.35 -2.16 10.12
C PRO A 9 50.08 -1.38 10.53
N ILE A 10 49.17 -2.09 11.20
CA ILE A 10 47.97 -1.52 11.81
C ILE A 10 48.38 -0.66 13.01
N VAL A 11 48.20 0.65 12.92
CA VAL A 11 48.38 1.58 14.04
C VAL A 11 47.09 1.59 14.88
N PRO A 12 47.11 1.22 16.18
CA PRO A 12 45.96 1.39 17.04
C PRO A 12 45.69 2.88 17.23
N GLY A 13 44.52 3.33 16.76
CA GLY A 13 44.07 4.71 16.95
C GLY A 13 43.84 5.04 18.44
N PRO A 14 43.98 6.31 18.84
CA PRO A 14 43.70 6.73 20.20
C PRO A 14 42.25 6.42 20.58
N THR A 15 42.05 5.76 21.72
CA THR A 15 40.74 5.55 22.32
C THR A 15 40.13 6.90 22.72
N PRO A 16 38.91 7.23 22.28
CA PRO A 16 38.26 8.45 22.73
C PRO A 16 37.94 8.37 24.24
N PRO A 17 38.10 9.51 24.97
CA PRO A 17 37.94 9.58 26.42
C PRO A 17 36.51 9.29 26.87
N GLY A 18 36.43 8.76 28.08
CA GLY A 18 35.26 8.16 28.67
C GLY A 18 34.05 9.07 28.87
N SER A 19 32.89 8.42 28.82
CA SER A 19 31.74 8.60 29.70
C SER A 19 31.72 9.90 30.53
N GLN A 20 31.17 10.96 29.95
CA GLN A 20 30.50 12.01 30.72
C GLN A 20 28.98 11.89 30.55
N LYS A 21 28.37 11.05 31.39
CA LYS A 21 27.00 11.28 31.84
C LYS A 21 27.01 12.55 32.69
N LYS A 22 26.18 13.55 32.32
CA LYS A 22 25.57 14.65 33.12
C LYS A 22 25.69 15.97 32.37
N GLY A 23 24.69 16.31 31.56
CA GLY A 23 24.66 17.64 30.94
C GLY A 23 23.62 17.97 29.86
N CYS A 24 22.61 17.13 29.57
CA CYS A 24 21.56 17.46 28.58
C CYS A 24 20.11 17.30 29.10
N LEU A 25 19.90 17.25 30.42
CA LEU A 25 18.59 16.89 30.97
C LEU A 25 17.61 18.05 31.19
N LYS A 26 17.93 19.28 30.79
CA LYS A 26 17.00 20.43 30.95
C LYS A 26 16.56 21.12 29.65
N ALA A 27 17.25 20.90 28.54
CA ALA A 27 16.78 21.34 27.21
C ALA A 27 16.01 20.26 26.44
N ALA A 28 16.10 18.98 26.86
CA ALA A 28 15.39 17.85 26.26
C ALA A 28 13.90 17.75 26.66
N GLY A 29 13.46 18.48 27.70
CA GLY A 29 12.09 18.38 28.23
C GLY A 29 11.02 19.08 27.38
N ILE A 30 11.33 20.27 26.85
CA ILE A 30 10.36 21.08 26.08
C ILE A 30 10.17 20.49 24.67
N GLY A 31 11.24 20.03 24.03
CA GLY A 31 11.16 19.37 22.72
C GLY A 31 10.39 18.04 22.77
N CYS A 32 10.64 17.22 23.80
CA CYS A 32 9.92 15.96 23.96
C CYS A 32 8.45 16.20 24.33
N GLY A 33 8.16 17.18 25.21
CA GLY A 33 6.79 17.55 25.56
C GLY A 33 5.97 18.05 24.36
N ALA A 34 6.55 18.92 23.53
CA ALA A 34 5.88 19.41 22.33
C ALA A 34 5.61 18.29 21.31
N LEU A 35 6.57 17.38 21.08
CA LEU A 35 6.37 16.24 20.18
C LEU A 35 5.28 15.29 20.69
N VAL A 36 5.22 15.03 21.99
CA VAL A 36 4.15 14.21 22.60
C VAL A 36 2.80 14.89 22.42
N LEU A 37 2.69 16.20 22.67
CA LEU A 37 1.45 16.94 22.47
C LEU A 37 1.00 16.92 21.00
N ILE A 38 1.90 17.12 20.04
CA ILE A 38 1.60 17.02 18.60
C ILE A 38 1.12 15.61 18.26
N GLY A 39 1.79 14.56 18.78
CA GLY A 39 1.38 13.18 18.60
C GLY A 39 -0.03 12.90 19.13
N ILE A 40 -0.37 13.40 20.32
CA ILE A 40 -1.71 13.27 20.90
C ILE A 40 -2.76 13.99 20.05
N LEU A 41 -2.51 15.25 19.67
CA LEU A 41 -3.43 16.01 18.83
C LEU A 41 -3.65 15.34 17.47
N PHE A 42 -2.59 14.77 16.88
CA PHE A 42 -2.70 14.01 15.65
C PHE A 42 -3.60 12.77 15.82
N VAL A 43 -3.37 11.95 16.86
CA VAL A 43 -4.18 10.75 17.13
C VAL A 43 -5.64 11.10 17.39
N VAL A 44 -5.91 12.13 18.20
CA VAL A 44 -7.28 12.61 18.49
C VAL A 44 -7.95 13.12 17.22
N GLY A 45 -7.23 13.92 16.42
CA GLY A 45 -7.71 14.41 15.13
C GLY A 45 -8.09 13.28 14.18
N VAL A 46 -7.23 12.26 14.07
CA VAL A 46 -7.50 11.04 13.29
C VAL A 46 -8.73 10.33 13.83
N MET A 47 -8.84 10.07 15.13
CA MET A 47 -10.01 9.40 15.72
C MET A 47 -11.33 10.14 15.43
N ILE A 48 -11.37 11.46 15.61
CA ILE A 48 -12.56 12.28 15.32
C ILE A 48 -12.89 12.20 13.83
N PHE A 49 -11.89 12.32 12.97
CA PHE A 49 -12.07 12.22 11.52
C PHE A 49 -12.67 10.87 11.13
N PHE A 50 -12.12 9.76 11.64
CA PHE A 50 -12.65 8.42 11.36
C PHE A 50 -14.09 8.28 11.85
N ASN A 51 -14.38 8.69 13.09
CA ASN A 51 -15.73 8.60 13.65
C ASN A 51 -16.78 9.38 12.84
N ARG A 52 -16.44 10.59 12.37
CA ARG A 52 -17.34 11.41 11.54
C ARG A 52 -17.54 10.87 10.13
N ASN A 53 -16.62 10.05 9.63
CA ASN A 53 -16.66 9.52 8.27
C ASN A 53 -16.96 8.01 8.20
N LYS A 54 -17.35 7.39 9.33
CA LYS A 54 -17.70 5.96 9.41
C LYS A 54 -18.74 5.57 8.38
N GLU A 55 -19.81 6.35 8.23
CA GLU A 55 -20.89 6.05 7.27
C GLU A 55 -20.37 5.96 5.83
N GLY A 56 -19.47 6.86 5.44
CA GLY A 56 -18.86 6.85 4.10
C GLY A 56 -18.00 5.62 3.87
N MET A 57 -17.22 5.20 4.87
CA MET A 57 -16.39 4.00 4.79
C MET A 57 -17.23 2.72 4.78
N THR A 58 -18.26 2.63 5.62
CA THR A 58 -19.19 1.49 5.64
C THR A 58 -19.87 1.35 4.28
N ARG A 59 -20.43 2.46 3.76
CA ARG A 59 -21.06 2.46 2.44
C ARG A 59 -20.08 2.07 1.33
N GLY A 60 -18.87 2.64 1.32
CA GLY A 60 -17.84 2.27 0.36
C GLY A 60 -17.49 0.78 0.41
N GLY A 61 -17.44 0.20 1.61
CA GLY A 61 -17.24 -1.23 1.82
C GLY A 61 -18.42 -2.07 1.32
N GLU A 62 -19.65 -1.69 1.62
CA GLU A 62 -20.87 -2.38 1.15
C GLU A 62 -20.97 -2.36 -0.38
N GLU A 63 -20.77 -1.20 -1.00
CA GLU A 63 -20.72 -1.05 -2.46
C GLU A 63 -19.59 -1.89 -3.06
N GLY A 64 -18.41 -1.89 -2.42
CA GLY A 64 -17.27 -2.69 -2.84
C GLY A 64 -17.59 -4.17 -2.81
N ALA A 65 -18.20 -4.67 -1.74
CA ALA A 65 -18.59 -6.07 -1.61
C ALA A 65 -19.64 -6.48 -2.66
N GLN A 66 -20.66 -5.63 -2.86
CA GLN A 66 -21.71 -5.87 -3.86
C GLN A 66 -21.13 -5.94 -5.28
N PHE A 67 -20.32 -4.95 -5.67
CA PHE A 67 -19.71 -4.92 -7.00
C PHE A 67 -18.68 -6.06 -7.16
N GLY A 68 -17.84 -6.28 -6.15
CA GLY A 68 -16.87 -7.37 -6.13
C GLY A 68 -17.52 -8.72 -6.37
N SER A 69 -18.66 -9.01 -5.73
CA SER A 69 -19.37 -10.28 -5.91
C SER A 69 -19.81 -10.60 -7.35
N THR A 70 -19.88 -9.61 -8.23
CA THR A 70 -20.30 -9.76 -9.64
C THR A 70 -19.18 -9.62 -10.65
N THR A 71 -17.93 -9.40 -10.21
CA THR A 71 -16.78 -9.15 -11.07
C THR A 71 -15.54 -9.93 -10.64
N ASP A 72 -14.49 -9.85 -11.45
CA ASP A 72 -13.15 -10.29 -11.12
C ASP A 72 -12.28 -9.13 -10.59
N GLU A 73 -11.05 -9.45 -10.16
CA GLU A 73 -10.10 -8.48 -9.61
C GLU A 73 -9.77 -7.35 -10.62
N ALA A 74 -9.70 -7.68 -11.91
CA ALA A 74 -9.45 -6.70 -12.97
C ALA A 74 -10.60 -5.69 -13.10
N GLY A 75 -11.84 -6.15 -13.05
CA GLY A 75 -13.03 -5.29 -13.05
C GLY A 75 -13.11 -4.38 -11.82
N CYS A 76 -12.69 -4.86 -10.63
CA CYS A 76 -12.58 -4.01 -9.44
C CYS A 76 -11.59 -2.86 -9.64
N VAL A 77 -10.42 -3.12 -10.20
CA VAL A 77 -9.41 -2.08 -10.49
C VAL A 77 -9.92 -1.11 -11.56
N ALA A 78 -10.59 -1.60 -12.61
CA ALA A 78 -11.15 -0.76 -13.66
C ALA A 78 -12.23 0.19 -13.12
N GLU A 79 -13.17 -0.31 -12.32
CA GLU A 79 -14.20 0.50 -11.69
C GLU A 79 -13.61 1.49 -10.67
N ALA A 80 -12.61 1.07 -9.90
CA ALA A 80 -11.90 1.96 -8.98
C ALA A 80 -11.21 3.12 -9.72
N ARG A 81 -10.56 2.87 -10.87
CA ARG A 81 -9.96 3.92 -11.71
C ARG A 81 -11.00 4.88 -12.27
N LYS A 82 -12.14 4.35 -12.73
CA LYS A 82 -13.26 5.18 -13.20
C LYS A 82 -13.77 6.10 -12.08
N ARG A 83 -13.92 5.59 -10.86
CA ARG A 83 -14.33 6.38 -9.69
C ARG A 83 -13.26 7.39 -9.26
N ALA A 84 -11.98 7.06 -9.41
CA ALA A 84 -10.86 7.93 -9.04
C ALA A 84 -10.86 9.28 -9.78
N ALA A 85 -11.38 9.33 -11.01
CA ALA A 85 -11.50 10.58 -11.77
C ALA A 85 -12.42 11.61 -11.10
N GLY A 86 -13.41 11.17 -10.31
CA GLY A 86 -14.35 12.03 -9.58
C GLY A 86 -13.95 12.31 -8.13
N VAL A 87 -12.82 11.77 -7.66
CA VAL A 87 -12.38 11.93 -6.27
C VAL A 87 -11.65 13.25 -6.10
N SER A 88 -12.23 14.14 -5.29
CA SER A 88 -11.59 15.37 -4.85
C SER A 88 -11.45 15.38 -3.33
N GLY A 89 -10.24 15.16 -2.82
CA GLY A 89 -9.94 15.27 -1.40
C GLY A 89 -9.68 13.96 -0.67
N ILE A 90 -9.27 14.08 0.60
CA ILE A 90 -8.78 12.97 1.41
C ILE A 90 -9.92 12.00 1.77
N LYS A 91 -11.12 12.52 2.07
CA LYS A 91 -12.26 11.71 2.50
C LYS A 91 -12.72 10.78 1.37
N GLU A 92 -12.94 11.34 0.19
CA GLU A 92 -13.37 10.63 -1.01
C GLU A 92 -12.31 9.61 -1.43
N GLY A 93 -11.02 9.94 -1.30
CA GLY A 93 -9.92 9.01 -1.51
C GLY A 93 -9.94 7.83 -0.55
N MET A 94 -10.24 8.05 0.74
CA MET A 94 -10.40 6.95 1.70
C MET A 94 -11.60 6.06 1.38
N ILE A 95 -12.75 6.65 1.01
CA ILE A 95 -13.94 5.88 0.62
C ILE A 95 -13.63 5.03 -0.62
N LEU A 96 -12.96 5.60 -1.62
CA LEU A 96 -12.51 4.87 -2.80
C LEU A 96 -11.52 3.75 -2.45
N GLY A 97 -10.59 4.01 -1.54
CA GLY A 97 -9.64 3.01 -1.05
C GLY A 97 -10.34 1.84 -0.36
N THR A 98 -11.33 2.12 0.50
CA THR A 98 -12.17 1.10 1.15
C THR A 98 -12.98 0.32 0.13
N PHE A 99 -13.65 1.00 -0.81
CA PHE A 99 -14.36 0.36 -1.92
C PHE A 99 -13.45 -0.60 -2.68
N THR A 100 -12.30 -0.12 -3.14
CA THR A 100 -11.35 -0.89 -3.96
C THR A 100 -10.87 -2.13 -3.21
N ARG A 101 -10.48 -1.96 -1.95
CA ARG A 101 -10.03 -3.07 -1.11
C ARG A 101 -11.12 -4.11 -0.95
N VAL A 102 -12.31 -3.72 -0.51
CA VAL A 102 -13.40 -4.68 -0.26
C VAL A 102 -13.86 -5.32 -1.56
N CYS A 103 -13.87 -4.58 -2.67
CA CYS A 103 -14.13 -5.13 -4.00
C CYS A 103 -13.18 -6.29 -4.31
N LEU A 104 -11.87 -6.08 -4.18
CA LEU A 104 -10.86 -7.10 -4.41
C LEU A 104 -11.01 -8.30 -3.45
N GLU A 105 -11.45 -8.08 -2.21
CA GLU A 105 -11.68 -9.15 -1.23
C GLU A 105 -12.92 -10.02 -1.57
N TYR A 106 -13.88 -9.50 -2.32
CA TYR A 106 -15.13 -10.17 -2.70
C TYR A 106 -15.19 -10.59 -4.17
N SER A 107 -14.26 -10.12 -5.00
CA SER A 107 -14.17 -10.46 -6.41
C SER A 107 -13.63 -11.85 -6.67
N GLN A 108 -13.95 -12.38 -7.84
CA GLN A 108 -13.37 -13.62 -8.33
C GLN A 108 -11.87 -13.45 -8.53
N SER A 109 -11.08 -14.38 -7.97
CA SER A 109 -9.63 -14.37 -8.15
C SER A 109 -9.26 -14.63 -9.61
N THR A 110 -8.41 -13.79 -10.17
CA THR A 110 -7.92 -13.93 -11.54
C THR A 110 -6.53 -14.57 -11.50
N PRO A 111 -6.31 -15.70 -12.19
CA PRO A 111 -4.99 -16.33 -12.24
C PRO A 111 -3.91 -15.33 -12.69
N GLY A 112 -2.90 -15.17 -11.84
CA GLY A 112 -1.77 -14.29 -12.13
C GLY A 112 -2.00 -12.80 -11.87
N PHE A 113 -3.13 -12.37 -11.29
CA PHE A 113 -3.41 -10.95 -10.99
C PHE A 113 -2.29 -10.27 -10.19
N CYS A 114 -1.77 -10.93 -9.17
CA CYS A 114 -0.67 -10.41 -8.34
C CYS A 114 0.73 -10.69 -8.90
N THR A 115 0.86 -11.21 -10.13
CA THR A 115 2.17 -11.51 -10.72
C THR A 115 2.92 -10.23 -11.05
N GLY A 116 4.13 -10.09 -10.50
CA GLY A 116 4.97 -8.91 -10.73
C GLY A 116 4.53 -7.67 -9.95
N VAL A 117 3.58 -7.80 -9.01
CA VAL A 117 3.26 -6.74 -8.05
C VAL A 117 4.35 -6.73 -6.96
N PRO A 118 5.13 -5.65 -6.83
CA PRO A 118 6.22 -5.62 -5.85
C PRO A 118 5.69 -5.47 -4.43
N ALA A 119 6.52 -5.83 -3.46
CA ALA A 119 6.21 -5.63 -2.05
C ALA A 119 6.06 -4.12 -1.74
N PRO A 120 5.13 -3.73 -0.85
CA PRO A 120 4.97 -2.33 -0.44
C PRO A 120 6.25 -1.71 0.14
N THR A 121 7.14 -2.55 0.69
CA THR A 121 8.44 -2.16 1.25
C THR A 121 9.51 -1.91 0.19
N SER A 122 9.34 -2.42 -1.04
CA SER A 122 10.30 -2.26 -2.14
C SER A 122 10.05 -0.95 -2.90
N ILE A 123 10.45 0.18 -2.32
CA ILE A 123 10.15 1.53 -2.87
C ILE A 123 10.62 1.69 -4.33
N GLY A 124 11.81 1.18 -4.67
CA GLY A 124 12.37 1.26 -6.03
C GLY A 124 11.52 0.51 -7.05
N GLU A 125 11.17 -0.75 -6.75
CA GLU A 125 10.36 -1.60 -7.61
C GLU A 125 8.93 -1.06 -7.74
N THR A 126 8.34 -0.57 -6.65
CA THR A 126 7.01 0.06 -6.64
C THR A 126 6.94 1.23 -7.61
N LYS A 127 7.97 2.08 -7.68
CA LYS A 127 8.00 3.20 -8.62
C LYS A 127 8.06 2.71 -10.07
N VAL A 128 8.94 1.76 -10.37
CA VAL A 128 9.08 1.20 -11.72
C VAL A 128 7.77 0.52 -12.16
N TRP A 129 7.19 -0.27 -11.26
CA TRP A 129 5.92 -0.95 -11.49
C TRP A 129 4.76 0.03 -11.68
N HIS A 130 4.63 1.05 -10.82
CA HIS A 130 3.62 2.09 -11.00
C HIS A 130 3.77 2.79 -12.35
N ASN A 131 4.98 3.20 -12.74
CA ASN A 131 5.18 3.85 -14.03
C ASN A 131 4.79 2.93 -15.19
N LYS A 132 5.07 1.62 -15.09
CA LYS A 132 4.71 0.63 -16.11
C LYS A 132 3.19 0.42 -16.19
N VAL A 133 2.51 0.27 -15.06
CA VAL A 133 1.07 -0.06 -15.01
C VAL A 133 0.20 1.17 -15.21
N CYS A 134 0.59 2.31 -14.63
CA CYS A 134 -0.18 3.54 -14.67
C CYS A 134 0.12 4.41 -15.89
N ALA A 135 1.25 4.21 -16.57
CA ALA A 135 1.72 5.09 -17.62
C ALA A 135 1.62 6.57 -17.16
N ASN A 136 0.83 7.39 -17.86
CA ASN A 136 0.60 8.80 -17.55
C ASN A 136 -0.75 9.10 -16.86
N ASP A 137 -1.43 8.08 -16.32
CA ASP A 137 -2.71 8.27 -15.62
C ASP A 137 -2.48 8.79 -14.19
N ALA A 138 -2.85 10.05 -13.94
CA ALA A 138 -2.71 10.71 -12.65
C ALA A 138 -3.55 10.07 -11.52
N THR A 139 -4.61 9.34 -11.86
CA THR A 139 -5.53 8.72 -10.89
C THR A 139 -5.09 7.31 -10.49
N CYS A 140 -4.27 6.67 -11.34
CA CYS A 140 -3.86 5.28 -11.16
C CYS A 140 -3.02 5.01 -9.89
N PRO A 141 -2.05 5.86 -9.48
CA PRO A 141 -1.26 5.61 -8.28
C PRO A 141 -2.10 5.45 -7.02
N GLY A 142 -3.22 6.19 -6.91
CA GLY A 142 -4.13 6.09 -5.78
C GLY A 142 -4.78 4.70 -5.70
N VAL A 143 -5.26 4.17 -6.83
CA VAL A 143 -5.88 2.85 -6.90
C VAL A 143 -4.85 1.74 -6.66
N MET A 144 -3.68 1.84 -7.29
CA MET A 144 -2.63 0.82 -7.21
C MET A 144 -2.00 0.71 -5.81
N SER A 145 -2.04 1.78 -5.02
CA SER A 145 -1.62 1.75 -3.61
C SER A 145 -2.44 0.79 -2.74
N VAL A 146 -3.64 0.41 -3.17
CA VAL A 146 -4.50 -0.59 -2.51
C VAL A 146 -4.20 -2.01 -3.01
N VAL A 147 -3.82 -2.15 -4.28
CA VAL A 147 -3.50 -3.44 -4.91
C VAL A 147 -2.24 -4.05 -4.32
N GLN A 148 -1.21 -3.25 -4.06
CA GLN A 148 0.04 -3.75 -3.46
C GLN A 148 -0.15 -4.46 -2.11
N PRO A 149 -0.78 -3.84 -1.08
CA PRO A 149 -1.01 -4.51 0.18
C PRO A 149 -1.99 -5.69 0.05
N TYR A 150 -2.95 -5.63 -0.88
CA TYR A 150 -3.84 -6.76 -1.19
C TYR A 150 -3.04 -7.99 -1.66
N CYS A 151 -2.13 -7.79 -2.61
CA CYS A 151 -1.26 -8.84 -3.13
C CYS A 151 -0.23 -9.31 -2.10
N ALA A 152 0.34 -8.39 -1.32
CA ALA A 152 1.31 -8.72 -0.27
C ALA A 152 0.70 -9.52 0.89
N ALA A 153 -0.59 -9.30 1.21
CA ALA A 153 -1.30 -10.07 2.21
C ALA A 153 -1.60 -11.52 1.76
N GLY A 154 -1.40 -11.83 0.47
CA GLY A 154 -1.87 -13.06 -0.16
C GLY A 154 -3.39 -13.01 -0.28
N ALA A 155 -3.88 -12.65 -1.48
CA ALA A 155 -5.30 -12.47 -1.83
C ALA A 155 -6.24 -13.30 -0.93
N PRO A 156 -7.07 -12.66 -0.08
CA PRO A 156 -7.81 -13.36 0.96
C PRO A 156 -8.75 -14.40 0.35
N LYS A 157 -8.58 -15.64 0.76
CA LYS A 157 -9.35 -16.85 0.40
C LYS A 157 -10.85 -16.80 0.74
N ARG A 158 -11.50 -15.64 0.91
CA ARG A 158 -12.89 -15.54 1.41
C ARG A 158 -13.86 -16.33 0.53
N LEU A 159 -13.71 -16.29 -0.80
CA LEU A 159 -14.49 -17.12 -1.73
C LEU A 159 -14.10 -18.61 -1.74
N GLN A 160 -12.91 -18.98 -1.28
CA GLN A 160 -12.54 -20.39 -1.15
C GLN A 160 -13.09 -21.02 0.14
N ARG A 161 -13.53 -20.22 1.13
CA ARG A 161 -13.94 -20.72 2.45
C ARG A 161 -15.43 -21.02 2.56
N THR A 162 -16.28 -20.37 1.77
CA THR A 162 -17.68 -20.75 1.58
C THR A 162 -17.79 -21.45 0.24
N GLY A 163 -18.03 -22.76 0.22
CA GLY A 163 -18.13 -23.59 -0.98
C GLY A 163 -19.17 -23.10 -2.00
N ALA A 164 -18.83 -22.03 -2.71
CA ALA A 164 -19.53 -21.59 -3.89
C ALA A 164 -19.24 -22.64 -4.99
N PRO A 165 -20.28 -23.21 -5.62
CA PRO A 165 -20.07 -24.05 -6.79
C PRO A 165 -19.31 -23.22 -7.85
N PRO A 166 -18.45 -23.86 -8.65
CA PRO A 166 -17.64 -23.16 -9.65
C PRO A 166 -18.54 -22.27 -10.49
N ALA A 167 -18.23 -20.97 -10.50
CA ALA A 167 -18.92 -19.99 -11.32
C ALA A 167 -18.95 -20.50 -12.77
N ALA A 168 -20.16 -20.59 -13.32
CA ALA A 168 -20.36 -20.89 -14.72
C ALA A 168 -19.51 -19.94 -15.56
N THR A 169 -18.77 -20.51 -16.51
CA THR A 169 -17.90 -19.85 -17.48
C THR A 169 -18.67 -18.74 -18.20
N GLY A 170 -18.64 -17.52 -17.66
CA GLY A 170 -19.05 -16.33 -18.38
C GLY A 170 -18.07 -16.09 -19.53
N PRO A 171 -18.52 -15.47 -20.64
CA PRO A 171 -17.65 -15.21 -21.78
C PRO A 171 -16.46 -14.36 -21.32
N GLN A 172 -15.26 -14.93 -21.44
CA GLN A 172 -14.01 -14.23 -21.19
C GLN A 172 -13.98 -13.01 -22.11
N SER A 173 -14.05 -11.81 -21.53
CA SER A 173 -13.69 -10.61 -22.27
C SER A 173 -12.24 -10.79 -22.76
N PRO A 174 -11.96 -10.57 -24.05
CA PRO A 174 -10.62 -10.78 -24.59
C PRO A 174 -9.63 -9.89 -23.84
N VAL A 175 -8.64 -10.53 -23.22
CA VAL A 175 -7.47 -9.86 -22.67
C VAL A 175 -6.82 -9.11 -23.84
N PRO A 176 -6.60 -7.78 -23.75
CA PRO A 176 -5.78 -7.10 -24.73
C PRO A 176 -4.38 -7.69 -24.65
N ASP A 177 -3.95 -8.32 -25.75
CA ASP A 177 -2.59 -8.85 -25.90
C ASP A 177 -1.60 -7.79 -25.43
N SER A 178 -0.78 -8.17 -24.46
CA SER A 178 0.38 -7.40 -24.03
C SER A 178 1.42 -7.48 -25.14
N GLY A 179 1.14 -6.79 -26.23
CA GLY A 179 2.04 -6.57 -27.35
C GLY A 179 3.30 -5.90 -26.84
N THR A 180 4.40 -6.52 -27.22
CA THR A 180 5.80 -6.11 -27.10
C THR A 180 5.98 -4.59 -27.23
N PHE A 181 6.59 -3.98 -26.22
CA PHE A 181 7.34 -2.73 -26.31
C PHE A 181 8.69 -2.93 -25.64
#